data_AF-A0A392UG16-F1
#
_entry.id   AF-A0A392UG16-F1
#
_cell.length_a   1.000
_cell.length_b   1.000
_cell.length_c   1.000
_cell.angle_alpha   90.00
_cell.angle_beta   90.00
_cell.angle_gamma   90.00
#
_symmetry.space_group_name_H-M   'P 1'
#
loop_
_entity.id
_entity.type
_entity.pdbx_description
1 polymer ?
#
loop_
_entity_poly.entity_id
_entity_poly.type
_entity_poly.pdbx_seq_one_letter_code
_entity_poly.pdbx_strand_id
1 'polypeptide(L)' 'MVLDSAQIRTFNDLSEAFVRQYKYNVDMAPDRDQLRAMSRKEKETFKEYAQ' A
#
# COMPACT_ATOMS: atom_id res chain seq x y z
N MET A 1 8.73 6.73 -10.30
CA MET A 1 9.94 7.41 -9.77
C MET A 1 10.83 6.33 -9.18
N VAL A 2 12.13 6.34 -9.46
CA VAL A 2 13.06 5.37 -8.85
C VAL A 2 13.72 6.09 -7.68
N LEU A 3 13.81 5.43 -6.52
CA LEU A 3 14.54 5.92 -5.37
C LEU A 3 16.04 5.94 -5.72
N ASP A 4 16.55 7.11 -6.09
CA ASP A 4 17.99 7.31 -6.30
C ASP A 4 18.69 7.56 -4.97
N SER A 5 19.52 6.61 -4.55
CA SER A 5 20.26 6.67 -3.30
C SER A 5 21.25 7.84 -3.25
N ALA A 6 21.66 8.40 -4.41
CA ALA A 6 22.54 9.57 -4.47
C ALA A 6 21.86 10.87 -4.01
N GLN A 7 20.52 10.91 -3.96
CA GLN A 7 19.74 12.09 -3.57
C GLN A 7 19.28 12.05 -2.10
N ILE A 8 19.41 10.92 -1.42
CA ILE A 8 18.96 10.73 -0.04
C ILE A 8 20.12 11.06 0.90
N ARG A 9 20.07 12.22 1.55
CA ARG A 9 21.15 12.71 2.43
C ARG A 9 20.81 12.62 3.90
N THR A 10 19.52 12.55 4.22
CA THR A 10 19.01 12.45 5.58
C THR A 10 17.96 11.34 5.69
N PHE A 11 17.67 10.93 6.91
CA PHE A 11 16.57 10.02 7.19
C PHE A 11 15.21 10.62 6.79
N ASN A 12 15.04 11.94 6.90
CA ASN A 12 13.83 12.62 6.45
C ASN A 12 13.64 12.48 4.93
N ASP A 13 14.70 12.71 4.13
CA ASP A 13 14.64 12.53 2.68
C ASP A 13 14.25 11.10 2.30
N LEU A 14 14.80 10.11 3.02
CA LEU A 14 14.47 8.71 2.84
C LEU A 14 12.98 8.45 3.16
N SER A 15 12.50 8.98 4.28
CA SER A 15 11.11 8.79 4.71
C SER A 15 10.12 9.42 3.74
N GLU A 16 10.40 10.62 3.24
CA GLU A 16 9.56 11.29 2.26
C GLU A 16 9.56 10.56 0.92
N ALA A 17 10.72 10.11 0.46
CA ALA A 17 10.84 9.38 -0.79
C ALA A 17 10.13 8.01 -0.69
N PHE A 18 10.22 7.33 0.45
CA PHE A 18 9.49 6.09 0.73
C PHE A 18 7.96 6.31 0.67
N VAL A 19 7.45 7.34 1.37
CA VAL A 19 6.01 7.66 1.35
C VAL A 19 5.54 8.01 -0.06
N ARG A 20 6.31 8.81 -0.82
CA ARG A 20 5.97 9.15 -2.21
C ARG A 20 5.96 7.92 -3.12
N GLN A 21 6.92 7.02 -2.95
CA GLN A 21 7.04 5.80 -3.74
C GLN A 21 5.83 4.88 -3.56
N TYR A 22 5.35 4.76 -2.32
CA TYR A 22 4.26 3.85 -1.96
C TYR A 22 2.92 4.55 -1.76
N LYS A 23 2.80 5.82 -2.14
CA LYS A 23 1.55 6.59 -2.01
C LYS A 23 0.38 5.89 -2.71
N TYR A 24 0.63 5.27 -3.86
CA TYR A 24 -0.36 4.48 -4.59
C TYR A 24 -0.95 3.33 -3.76
N ASN A 25 -0.20 2.74 -2.81
CA ASN A 25 -0.73 1.68 -1.96
C ASN A 25 -1.81 2.21 -1.01
N VAL A 26 -1.71 3.48 -0.59
CA VAL A 26 -2.74 4.14 0.21
C VAL A 26 -3.98 4.41 -0.65
N ASP A 27 -3.77 4.85 -1.89
CA ASP A 27 -4.85 5.14 -2.83
C ASP A 27 -5.58 3.88 -3.31
N MET A 28 -4.90 2.72 -3.35
CA MET A 28 -5.45 1.43 -3.76
C MET A 28 -6.08 0.64 -2.60
N ALA A 29 -5.78 1.01 -1.35
CA ALA A 29 -6.34 0.32 -0.20
C ALA A 29 -7.88 0.52 -0.16
N PRO A 30 -8.66 -0.56 0.04
CA PRO A 30 -10.10 -0.43 0.07
C PRO A 30 -10.56 0.38 1.29
N ASP A 31 -11.52 1.27 1.06
CA ASP A 31 -12.15 2.02 2.13
C ASP A 31 -13.12 1.15 2.94
N ARG A 32 -13.65 1.69 4.04
CA ARG A 32 -14.53 0.96 4.96
C ARG A 32 -15.79 0.44 4.27
N ASP A 33 -16.37 1.20 3.35
CA ASP A 33 -17.61 0.83 2.69
C ASP A 33 -17.37 -0.22 1.61
N GLN A 34 -16.23 -0.13 0.91
CA GLN A 34 -15.75 -1.18 0.00
C GLN A 34 -15.50 -2.49 0.75
N LEU A 35 -14.84 -2.46 1.90
CA LEU A 35 -14.60 -3.65 2.74
C LEU A 35 -15.90 -4.31 3.19
N ARG A 36 -16.93 -3.52 3.53
CA ARG A 36 -18.25 -4.05 3.92
C ARG A 36 -18.99 -4.73 2.77
N ALA A 37 -18.73 -4.29 1.54
CA ALA A 37 -19.34 -4.88 0.35
C ALA A 37 -18.58 -6.11 -0.16
N MET A 38 -17.39 -6.40 0.36
CA MET A 38 -16.62 -7.58 -0.02
C MET A 38 -17.20 -8.85 0.57
N SER A 39 -17.18 -9.93 -0.21
CA SER A 39 -17.58 -11.27 0.21
C SER A 39 -16.53 -12.27 -0.26
N ARG A 40 -16.24 -13.29 0.56
CA ARG A 40 -15.26 -14.34 0.22
C ARG A 40 -15.66 -15.03 -1.09
N LYS A 41 -14.71 -15.13 -2.02
CA LYS A 41 -14.93 -15.85 -3.29
C LYS A 41 -14.90 -17.36 -3.07
N GLU A 42 -15.56 -18.13 -3.94
CA GLU A 42 -15.63 -19.60 -3.80
C GLU A 42 -14.27 -20.30 -3.73
N LYS A 43 -13.26 -19.79 -4.44
CA LYS A 43 -11.92 -20.37 -4.52
C LYS A 43 -10.90 -19.68 -3.61
N GLU A 44 -11.33 -18.71 -2.81
CA GLU A 44 -10.47 -17.92 -1.94
C GLU A 44 -10.40 -18.56 -0.56
N THR A 45 -9.19 -18.73 -0.04
CA THR A 45 -8.99 -19.21 1.32
C THR A 45 -9.44 -18.16 2.33
N PHE A 46 -9.77 -18.60 3.55
CA PHE A 46 -10.10 -17.65 4.61
C PHE A 46 -8.97 -16.65 4.87
N LYS A 47 -7.70 -17.09 4.75
CA LYS A 47 -6.54 -16.22 4.96
C LYS A 47 -6.45 -15.13 3.89
N GLU A 48 -6.68 -15.46 2.61
CA GLU A 48 -6.67 -14.49 1.52
C GLU A 48 -7.82 -13.48 1.64
N TYR A 49 -8.98 -13.89 2.14
CA TYR A 49 -10.12 -12.98 2.34
C TYR A 49 -9.97 -12.04 3.55
N ALA A 50 -9.32 -12.49 4.62
CA ALA A 50 -9.20 -11.74 5.87
C ALA A 50 -7.90 -10.91 5.99
N GLN A 51 -7.00 -11.01 5.00
CA GLN A 51 -5.71 -10.31 4.94
C GLN A 51 -5.84 -8.99 4.18
#